data_AF-A0A377LT61-F1
#
_entry.id   AF-A0A377LT61-F1
#
_cell.length_a   1.000
_cell.length_b   1.000
_cell.length_c   1.000
_cell.angle_alpha   90.00
_cell.angle_beta   90.00
_cell.angle_gamma   90.00
#
_symmetry.space_group_name_H-M   'P 1'
#
loop_
_entity.id
_entity.type
_entity.pdbx_description
1 polymer ?
#
loop_
_entity_poly.entity_id
_entity_poly.type
_entity_poly.pdbx_seq_one_letter_code
_entity_poly.pdbx_strand_id
1 'polypeptide(L)'
;MSLSRRQFIQASGIALCAGAMPLTASAAGQQQPLPIPPLIESRRGQPLFLTLQRSHWSFTQGTRAPVWGINGRYLGPTIRVWNGDDVKLIYSNRTPENVAMTISGLQVPGPLIGGPRA
;
A
#
# COMPACT_ATOMS: atom_id res chain seq x y z
N MET A 1 -35.42 -40.85 -39.94
CA MET A 1 -35.59 -39.39 -40.05
C MET A 1 -34.44 -38.83 -40.88
N SER A 2 -34.69 -38.26 -42.05
CA SER A 2 -33.65 -37.70 -42.91
C SER A 2 -33.32 -36.27 -42.49
N LEU A 3 -32.05 -36.00 -42.17
CA LEU A 3 -31.58 -34.64 -41.89
C LEU A 3 -31.48 -33.86 -43.20
N SER A 4 -32.12 -32.69 -43.25
CA SER A 4 -31.99 -31.78 -44.40
C SER A 4 -30.59 -31.15 -44.43
N ARG A 5 -30.02 -30.95 -45.63
CA ARG A 5 -28.70 -30.31 -45.82
C ARG A 5 -28.59 -28.96 -45.09
N ARG A 6 -29.69 -28.21 -44.97
CA ARG A 6 -29.75 -26.95 -44.21
C ARG A 6 -29.60 -27.16 -42.71
N GLN A 7 -30.27 -28.17 -42.15
CA GLN A 7 -30.17 -28.52 -40.73
C GLN A 7 -28.77 -29.01 -40.38
N PHE A 8 -28.12 -29.75 -41.29
CA PHE A 8 -26.74 -30.19 -41.10
C PHE A 8 -25.75 -29.02 -41.03
N ILE A 9 -25.87 -28.04 -41.93
CA ILE A 9 -25.02 -26.84 -41.94
C ILE A 9 -25.25 -25.98 -40.69
N GLN A 10 -26.51 -25.81 -40.29
CA GLN A 10 -26.84 -25.04 -39.08
C GLN A 10 -26.33 -25.73 -37.81
N ALA A 11 -26.53 -27.03 -37.68
CA ALA A 11 -26.09 -27.79 -36.51
C ALA A 11 -24.57 -27.84 -36.39
N SER A 12 -23.86 -28.05 -37.50
CA SER A 12 -22.40 -28.04 -37.51
C SER A 12 -21.83 -26.65 -37.20
N GLY A 13 -22.43 -25.56 -37.71
CA GLY A 13 -22.05 -24.19 -37.37
C GLY A 13 -22.20 -23.87 -35.87
N ILE A 14 -23.32 -24.26 -35.26
CA ILE A 14 -23.55 -24.05 -33.81
C ILE A 14 -22.56 -24.86 -32.98
N ALA A 15 -22.32 -26.13 -33.34
CA ALA A 15 -21.38 -27.00 -32.64
C ALA A 15 -19.95 -26.45 -32.69
N LEU A 16 -19.55 -25.87 -33.82
CA LEU A 16 -18.23 -25.25 -33.99
C LEU A 16 -18.07 -23.99 -33.14
N CYS A 17 -19.09 -23.12 -33.13
CA CYS A 17 -19.11 -21.93 -32.28
C CYS A 17 -19.10 -22.28 -30.78
N ALA A 18 -19.87 -23.29 -30.37
CA ALA A 18 -19.91 -23.75 -28.98
C ALA A 18 -18.58 -24.39 -28.54
N GLY A 19 -17.92 -25.15 -29.43
CA GLY A 19 -16.61 -25.74 -29.16
C GLY A 19 -15.45 -24.73 -29.14
N ALA A 20 -15.62 -23.58 -29.81
CA ALA A 20 -14.64 -22.49 -29.81
C ALA A 20 -14.79 -21.53 -28.63
N MET A 21 -15.84 -21.66 -27.81
CA MET A 21 -16.00 -20.84 -26.62
C MET A 21 -15.01 -21.28 -25.53
N PRO A 22 -14.17 -20.37 -25.01
CA PRO A 22 -13.28 -20.71 -23.91
C PRO A 22 -14.12 -21.05 -22.67
N LEU A 23 -13.94 -22.26 -22.13
CA LEU A 23 -14.63 -22.75 -20.92
C LEU A 23 -14.12 -22.08 -19.64
N THR A 24 -13.00 -21.37 -19.72
CA THR A 24 -12.34 -20.74 -18.58
C THR A 24 -12.34 -19.23 -18.74
N ALA A 25 -12.97 -18.54 -17.80
CA ALA A 25 -12.80 -17.10 -17.66
C ALA A 25 -11.50 -16.84 -16.90
N SER A 26 -10.57 -16.09 -17.51
CA SER A 26 -9.38 -15.60 -16.81
C SER A 26 -9.77 -14.40 -15.95
N ALA A 27 -10.09 -14.64 -14.69
CA ALA A 27 -10.22 -13.57 -13.71
C ALA A 27 -8.83 -12.95 -13.47
N ALA A 28 -8.76 -11.64 -13.26
CA ALA A 28 -7.55 -11.00 -12.77
C ALA A 28 -7.09 -11.77 -11.50
N GLY A 29 -5.86 -12.27 -11.52
CA GLY A 29 -5.31 -13.12 -10.46
C GLY A 29 -5.44 -12.49 -9.07
N GLN A 30 -5.34 -13.32 -8.03
CA GLN A 30 -5.57 -12.90 -6.65
C GLN A 30 -4.64 -11.72 -6.28
N GLN A 31 -5.23 -10.54 -6.12
CA GLN A 31 -4.51 -9.31 -5.80
C GLN A 31 -4.01 -9.37 -4.35
N GLN A 32 -2.83 -8.78 -4.10
CA GLN A 32 -2.34 -8.66 -2.73
C GLN A 32 -3.22 -7.68 -1.95
N PRO A 33 -3.61 -8.00 -0.71
CA PRO A 33 -4.39 -7.10 0.12
C PRO A 33 -3.60 -5.82 0.38
N LEU A 34 -4.30 -4.68 0.43
CA LEU A 34 -3.69 -3.40 0.69
C LEU A 34 -3.07 -3.38 2.10
N PRO A 35 -1.77 -3.10 2.26
CA PRO A 35 -1.15 -2.97 3.56
C PRO A 35 -1.67 -1.72 4.26
N ILE A 36 -2.40 -1.90 5.36
CA ILE A 36 -2.87 -0.80 6.21
C ILE A 36 -1.76 -0.43 7.21
N PRO A 37 -1.29 0.82 7.25
CA PRO A 37 -0.33 1.28 8.25
C PRO A 37 -0.92 1.22 9.66
N PRO A 38 -0.10 0.95 10.69
CA PRO A 38 -0.58 0.94 12.06
C PRO A 38 -0.91 2.36 12.50
N LEU A 39 -2.02 2.50 13.21
CA LEU A 39 -2.46 3.76 13.78
C LEU A 39 -1.77 4.02 15.12
N ILE A 40 -1.11 5.16 15.23
CA ILE A 40 -0.49 5.63 16.48
C ILE A 40 -1.20 6.92 16.89
N GLU A 41 -1.67 6.94 18.13
CA GLU A 41 -2.41 8.05 18.73
C GLU A 41 -1.72 8.51 20.00
N SER A 42 -1.70 9.83 20.23
CA SER A 42 -1.25 10.40 21.49
C SER A 42 -2.33 10.16 22.56
N ARG A 43 -2.29 8.99 23.21
CA ARG A 43 -3.23 8.69 24.31
C ARG A 43 -2.75 9.39 25.57
N ARG A 44 -3.50 10.39 26.06
CA ARG A 44 -3.24 11.07 27.35
C ARG A 44 -1.84 11.72 27.44
N GLY A 45 -1.39 12.36 26.35
CA GLY A 45 -0.09 13.03 26.31
C GLY A 45 1.12 12.10 26.24
N GLN A 46 0.92 10.82 25.94
CA GLN A 46 2.03 9.89 25.73
C GLN A 46 2.88 10.31 24.52
N PRO A 47 4.22 10.24 24.64
CA PRO A 47 5.09 10.59 23.53
C PRO A 47 4.97 9.59 22.38
N LEU A 48 5.01 10.12 21.15
CA LEU A 48 5.02 9.33 19.93
C LEU A 48 6.45 9.11 19.46
N PHE A 49 6.87 7.85 19.43
CA PHE A 49 8.22 7.46 19.01
C PHE A 49 8.25 7.11 17.52
N LEU A 50 9.11 7.81 16.78
CA LEU A 50 9.29 7.65 15.33
C LEU A 50 10.76 7.38 15.05
N THR A 51 11.10 6.12 14.81
CA THR A 51 12.47 5.68 14.53
C THR A 51 12.66 5.49 13.04
N LEU A 52 13.46 6.33 12.41
CA LEU A 52 13.86 6.20 11.01
C LEU A 52 14.93 5.13 10.89
N GLN A 53 14.69 4.10 10.09
CA GLN A 53 15.61 2.97 9.96
C GLN A 53 15.45 2.26 8.61
N ARG A 54 16.44 1.43 8.27
CA ARG A 54 16.34 0.48 7.16
C ARG A 54 15.40 -0.68 7.55
N SER A 55 14.57 -1.11 6.61
CA SER A 55 13.71 -2.28 6.72
C SER A 55 13.71 -3.07 5.41
N HIS A 56 13.03 -4.22 5.39
CA HIS A 56 12.81 -5.00 4.18
C HIS A 56 11.33 -5.01 3.84
N TRP A 57 11.01 -4.78 2.57
CA TRP A 57 9.63 -4.79 2.09
C TRP A 57 9.49 -5.61 0.82
N SER A 58 8.33 -6.24 0.67
CA SER A 58 7.98 -7.02 -0.51
C SER A 58 6.97 -6.23 -1.33
N PHE A 59 7.41 -5.73 -2.48
CA PHE A 59 6.53 -5.04 -3.44
C PHE A 59 5.80 -6.03 -4.36
N THR A 60 6.35 -7.23 -4.52
CA THR A 60 5.80 -8.31 -5.34
C THR A 60 6.08 -9.64 -4.66
N GLN A 61 5.17 -10.59 -4.79
CA GLN A 61 5.33 -11.91 -4.20
C GLN A 61 6.69 -12.54 -4.56
N GLY A 62 7.37 -13.07 -3.55
CA GLY A 62 8.65 -13.77 -3.71
C GLY A 62 9.90 -12.88 -3.68
N THR A 63 9.78 -11.55 -3.68
CA THR A 63 10.95 -10.65 -3.60
C THR A 63 10.93 -9.78 -2.35
N ARG A 64 12.11 -9.47 -1.80
CA ARG A 64 12.29 -8.49 -0.73
C ARG A 64 13.38 -7.51 -1.13
N ALA A 65 13.09 -6.22 -1.00
CA ALA A 65 14.05 -5.15 -1.23
C ALA A 65 14.37 -4.43 0.09
N PRO A 66 15.62 -3.97 0.28
CA PRO A 66 15.94 -3.04 1.34
C PRO A 66 15.25 -1.70 1.06
N VAL A 67 14.55 -1.17 2.05
CA VAL A 67 13.82 0.09 1.99
C VAL A 67 14.10 0.93 3.23
N TRP A 68 13.75 2.21 3.18
CA TRP A 68 13.69 3.06 4.36
C TRP A 68 12.25 3.20 4.84
N GLY A 69 12.13 3.45 6.14
CA GLY A 69 10.89 3.94 6.70
C GLY A 69 10.96 4.10 8.21
N ILE A 70 9.79 4.18 8.81
CA ILE A 70 9.60 4.57 10.20
C ILE A 70 9.08 3.35 10.97
N ASN A 71 9.66 3.09 12.13
CA ASN A 71 9.30 1.98 13.03
C ASN A 71 9.34 0.60 12.35
N GLY A 72 10.31 0.41 11.44
CA GLY A 72 10.61 -0.89 10.85
C GLY A 72 9.70 -1.29 9.69
N ARG A 73 8.91 -0.37 9.14
CA ARG A 73 8.04 -0.63 7.97
C ARG A 73 8.45 0.24 6.79
N TYR A 74 8.09 -0.18 5.58
CA TYR A 74 8.07 0.72 4.43
C TYR A 74 7.09 1.86 4.70
N LEU A 75 7.46 3.10 4.37
CA LEU A 75 6.76 4.32 4.79
C LEU A 75 6.81 4.51 6.30
N GLY A 76 5.67 4.47 6.98
CA GLY A 76 5.57 4.70 8.41
C GLY A 76 4.15 4.49 8.94
N PRO A 77 3.95 4.69 10.25
CA PRO A 77 2.64 4.62 10.88
C PRO A 77 1.75 5.79 10.46
N THR A 78 0.43 5.59 10.54
CA THR A 78 -0.53 6.69 10.49
C THR A 78 -0.60 7.32 11.86
N ILE A 79 -0.28 8.61 11.96
CA ILE A 79 -0.36 9.36 13.20
C ILE A 79 -1.71 10.07 13.25
N ARG A 80 -2.44 9.91 14.36
CA ARG A 80 -3.67 10.66 14.63
C ARG A 80 -3.50 11.48 15.91
N VAL A 81 -3.88 12.74 15.79
CA VAL A 81 -3.85 13.77 16.84
C VAL A 81 -5.17 14.53 16.80
N TRP A 82 -5.55 15.14 17.92
CA TRP A 82 -6.76 15.95 18.00
C TRP A 82 -6.43 17.43 18.05
N ASN A 83 -7.39 18.26 17.61
CA ASN A 83 -7.23 19.71 17.71
C ASN A 83 -7.18 20.12 19.19
N GLY A 84 -6.19 20.92 19.56
CA GLY A 84 -5.92 21.31 20.94
C GLY A 84 -5.00 20.36 21.71
N ASP A 85 -4.51 19.28 21.10
CA ASP A 85 -3.54 18.40 21.75
C ASP A 85 -2.12 18.99 21.73
N ASP A 86 -1.45 18.97 22.89
CA ASP A 86 0.00 19.13 22.99
C ASP A 86 0.69 17.78 22.80
N VAL A 87 1.15 17.53 21.57
CA VAL A 87 1.72 16.23 21.19
C VAL A 87 3.25 16.25 21.26
N LYS A 88 3.80 15.31 22.03
CA LYS A 88 5.26 15.09 22.12
C LYS A 88 5.72 14.08 21.05
N LEU A 89 6.26 14.58 19.95
CA LEU A 89 6.92 13.74 18.93
C LEU A 89 8.41 13.55 19.23
N ILE A 90 8.90 12.32 19.14
CA ILE A 90 10.31 11.96 19.33
C ILE A 90 10.81 11.24 18.08
N TYR A 91 11.61 11.95 17.28
CA TYR A 91 12.29 11.38 16.13
C TYR A 91 13.64 10.79 16.53
N SER A 92 13.94 9.58 16.09
CA SER A 92 15.25 8.93 16.26
C SER A 92 15.78 8.51 14.89
N ASN A 93 16.91 9.08 14.48
CA ASN A 93 17.55 8.71 13.23
C ASN A 93 18.51 7.52 13.46
N ARG A 94 18.21 6.37 12.84
CA ARG A 94 19.09 5.19 12.77
C ARG A 94 19.51 4.86 11.34
N THR A 95 19.36 5.81 10.41
CA THR A 95 19.92 5.70 9.06
C THR A 95 21.38 6.19 9.09
N PRO A 96 22.21 5.79 8.11
CA PRO A 96 23.60 6.26 8.03
C PRO A 96 23.74 7.70 7.51
N GLU A 97 22.63 8.37 7.18
CA GLU A 97 22.61 9.67 6.51
C GLU A 97 21.93 10.72 7.40
N ASN A 98 22.27 11.99 7.20
CA ASN A 98 21.59 13.09 7.87
C ASN A 98 20.16 13.21 7.33
N VAL A 99 19.17 13.23 8.23
CA VAL A 99 17.76 13.34 7.87
C VAL A 99 17.12 14.50 8.64
N ALA A 100 16.34 15.30 7.92
CA ALA A 100 15.43 16.28 8.50
C ALA A 100 13.99 15.89 8.16
N MET A 101 13.10 15.95 9.17
CA MET A 101 11.69 15.62 9.03
C MET A 101 10.83 16.87 9.10
N THR A 102 9.74 16.89 8.33
CA THR A 102 8.70 17.91 8.41
C THR A 102 7.33 17.28 8.22
N ILE A 103 6.28 17.99 8.63
CA ILE A 103 4.90 17.54 8.49
C ILE A 103 4.18 18.53 7.58
N SER A 104 3.95 18.12 6.33
CA SER A 104 3.25 18.94 5.35
C SER A 104 1.84 19.29 5.81
N GLY A 105 1.52 20.58 5.84
CA GLY A 105 0.20 21.09 6.22
C GLY A 105 -0.03 21.26 7.72
N LEU A 106 0.95 20.91 8.57
CA LEU A 106 0.85 21.15 10.01
C LEU A 106 1.05 22.64 10.33
N GLN A 107 0.09 23.23 11.04
CA GLN A 107 0.14 24.63 11.47
C GLN A 107 0.89 24.73 12.80
N VAL A 108 2.20 24.99 12.76
CA VAL A 108 3.05 25.18 13.94
C VAL A 108 4.05 26.32 13.71
N PRO A 109 4.56 26.95 14.79
CA PRO A 109 5.66 27.91 14.71
C PRO A 109 6.89 27.35 13.97
N GLY A 110 7.63 28.22 13.27
CA GLY A 110 8.80 27.86 12.46
C GLY A 110 9.81 26.91 13.13
N PRO A 111 10.20 27.13 14.40
CA PRO A 111 11.14 26.24 15.10
C PRO A 111 10.68 24.77 15.24
N LEU A 112 9.37 24.48 15.09
CA LEU A 112 8.78 23.15 15.24
C LEU A 112 8.50 22.44 13.89
N ILE A 113 8.61 23.14 12.76
CA ILE A 113 8.34 22.58 11.42
C ILE A 113 9.36 21.49 11.05
N GLY A 114 10.58 21.58 11.60
CA GLY A 114 11.72 20.79 11.18
C GLY A 114 12.25 21.23 9.80
N GLY A 115 13.17 20.45 9.24
CA GLY A 115 13.90 20.81 8.01
C GLY A 115 15.29 21.41 8.27
N PRO A 116 16.02 21.79 7.21
CA PRO A 116 17.30 22.46 7.33
C PRO A 116 17.14 23.79 8.07
N ARG A 117 17.97 24.02 9.08
CA ARG A 117 18.12 25.34 9.68
C ARG A 117 19.11 26.12 8.81
N ALA A 118 18.67 27.26 8.31
CA ALA A 118 19.57 28.27 7.72
C ALA A 118 20.32 29.00 8.83
#